data_AF-A0A963TR35-F1
#
_entry.id   AF-A0A963TR35-F1
#
_cell.length_a   1.000
_cell.length_b   1.000
_cell.length_c   1.000
_cell.angle_alpha   90.00
_cell.angle_beta   90.00
_cell.angle_gamma   90.00
#
_symmetry.space_group_name_H-M   'P 1'
#
loop_
_entity.id
_entity.type
_entity.pdbx_description
1 polymer ?
#
loop_
_entity_poly.entity_id
_entity_poly.type
_entity_poly.pdbx_seq_one_letter_code
_entity_poly.pdbx_strand_id
1 'polypeptide(L)'
;LPGWVERRQSNAQTLKQSLSARSAIAFPGDSPHQVNSYYRLSLLIDPDRLREDWPRNRILAELNTRGIPARVGACPDIGQEPVFRNRGEKLPSRPHAAWVGARSFVLPVHPTLTEDDLGYMADQVREIVASAAR
;
A
#
# COMPACT_ATOMS: atom_id res chain seq x y z
N LEU A 1 -14.42 -20.02 -2.21
CA LEU A 1 -14.72 -20.61 -3.53
C LEU A 1 -13.40 -21.03 -4.18
N PRO A 2 -13.40 -22.10 -4.99
CA PRO A 2 -12.23 -22.49 -5.78
C PRO A 2 -11.74 -21.34 -6.69
N GLY A 3 -10.44 -21.20 -6.91
CA GLY A 3 -9.87 -20.24 -7.87
C GLY A 3 -9.65 -18.80 -7.37
N TRP A 4 -10.13 -18.45 -6.17
CA TRP A 4 -10.05 -17.08 -5.65
C TRP A 4 -8.65 -16.67 -5.21
N VAL A 5 -7.83 -17.62 -4.76
CA VAL A 5 -6.45 -17.34 -4.37
C VAL A 5 -5.62 -17.02 -5.62
N GLU A 6 -5.77 -17.85 -6.65
CA GLU A 6 -5.10 -17.74 -7.94
C GLU A 6 -5.45 -16.41 -8.62
N ARG A 7 -6.72 -16.02 -8.61
CA ARG A 7 -7.15 -14.72 -9.17
C ARG A 7 -6.55 -13.54 -8.42
N ARG A 8 -6.51 -13.58 -7.07
CA ARG A 8 -5.90 -12.52 -6.26
C ARG A 8 -4.39 -12.43 -6.49
N GLN A 9 -3.71 -13.58 -6.61
CA GLN A 9 -2.30 -13.66 -6.94
C GLN A 9 -2.00 -13.08 -8.32
N SER A 10 -2.80 -13.43 -9.33
CA SER A 10 -2.68 -12.88 -10.68
C SER A 10 -2.87 -11.35 -10.67
N ASN A 11 -3.93 -10.85 -10.04
CA ASN A 11 -4.20 -9.42 -9.91
C ASN A 11 -3.06 -8.67 -9.20
N ALA A 12 -2.56 -9.23 -8.09
CA ALA A 12 -1.43 -8.67 -7.35
C ALA A 12 -0.16 -8.64 -8.19
N GLN A 13 0.11 -9.70 -8.96
CA GLN A 13 1.28 -9.78 -9.82
C GLN A 13 1.23 -8.77 -10.97
N THR A 14 0.06 -8.60 -11.61
CA THR A 14 -0.16 -7.58 -12.65
C THR A 14 0.15 -6.18 -12.13
N LEU A 15 -0.37 -5.83 -10.95
CA LEU A 15 -0.08 -4.54 -10.32
C LEU A 15 1.39 -4.42 -9.90
N LYS A 16 1.99 -5.46 -9.31
CA LYS A 16 3.42 -5.48 -8.96
C LYS A 16 4.27 -5.17 -10.19
N GLN A 17 4.06 -5.90 -11.29
CA GLN A 17 4.80 -5.71 -12.54
C GLN A 17 4.63 -4.29 -13.10
N SER A 18 3.39 -3.79 -13.14
CA SER A 18 3.08 -2.46 -13.70
C SER A 18 3.71 -1.31 -12.89
N LEU A 19 3.88 -1.51 -11.59
CA LEU A 19 4.34 -0.46 -10.66
C LEU A 19 5.83 -0.57 -10.29
N SER A 20 6.47 -1.72 -10.52
CA SER A 20 7.88 -1.98 -10.13
C SER A 20 8.90 -1.10 -10.87
N ALA A 21 8.55 -0.54 -12.03
CA ALA A 21 9.45 0.32 -12.81
C ALA A 21 9.66 1.72 -12.19
N ARG A 22 8.98 2.05 -11.09
CA ARG A 22 8.98 3.40 -10.52
C ARG A 22 9.89 3.50 -9.29
N SER A 23 10.75 4.51 -9.31
CA SER A 23 11.77 4.75 -8.29
C SER A 23 11.20 4.86 -6.86
N ALA A 24 10.01 5.43 -6.68
CA ALA A 24 9.45 5.67 -5.35
C ALA A 24 8.65 4.50 -4.76
N ILE A 25 8.34 3.44 -5.53
CA ILE A 25 7.49 2.33 -5.07
C ILE A 25 8.35 1.09 -4.83
N ALA A 26 8.16 0.45 -3.67
CA ALA A 26 8.69 -0.84 -3.34
C ALA A 26 7.58 -1.79 -2.86
N PHE A 27 7.87 -3.09 -2.87
CA PHE A 27 6.97 -4.12 -2.35
C PHE A 27 7.64 -4.83 -1.17
N PRO A 28 6.88 -5.25 -0.14
CA PRO A 28 7.39 -6.18 0.85
C PRO A 28 7.97 -7.43 0.16
N GLY A 29 9.09 -7.93 0.67
CA GLY A 29 9.77 -9.08 0.08
C GLY A 29 8.92 -10.35 0.14
N ASP A 30 8.98 -11.14 -0.93
CA ASP A 30 8.42 -12.48 -0.96
C ASP A 30 9.36 -13.45 -0.18
N SER A 31 8.79 -14.45 0.50
CA SER A 31 9.55 -15.48 1.21
C SER A 31 9.52 -16.80 0.43
N PRO A 32 10.64 -17.51 0.25
CA PRO A 32 10.65 -18.80 -0.45
C PRO A 32 9.87 -19.89 0.30
N HIS A 33 9.54 -19.66 1.58
CA HIS A 33 8.82 -20.59 2.43
C HIS A 33 7.33 -20.26 2.58
N GLN A 34 6.84 -19.21 1.91
CA GLN A 34 5.46 -18.75 2.05
C GLN A 34 4.87 -18.34 0.71
N VAL A 35 3.60 -18.67 0.51
CA VAL A 35 2.83 -18.22 -0.64
C VAL A 35 1.76 -17.25 -0.16
N ASN A 36 1.80 -16.01 -0.66
CA ASN A 36 0.84 -14.98 -0.28
C ASN A 36 -0.52 -15.25 -0.97
N SER A 37 -1.60 -15.27 -0.19
CA SER A 37 -2.97 -15.40 -0.71
C SER A 37 -3.59 -14.06 -1.12
N TYR A 38 -2.88 -12.96 -0.88
CA TYR A 38 -3.19 -11.58 -1.25
C TYR A 38 -4.61 -11.17 -0.88
N TYR A 39 -4.92 -11.06 0.41
CA TYR A 39 -6.16 -10.38 0.82
C TYR A 39 -6.19 -8.93 0.30
N ARG A 40 -5.04 -8.25 0.36
CA ARG A 40 -4.75 -6.97 -0.30
C ARG A 40 -3.29 -6.97 -0.78
N LEU A 41 -2.97 -6.14 -1.76
CA LEU A 41 -1.59 -5.90 -2.16
C LEU A 41 -1.01 -4.78 -1.30
N SER A 42 0.05 -5.08 -0.54
CA SER A 42 0.80 -4.07 0.22
C SER A 42 1.93 -3.49 -0.62
N LEU A 43 2.10 -2.18 -0.53
CA LEU A 43 3.15 -1.40 -1.19
C LEU A 43 3.84 -0.53 -0.15
N LEU A 44 5.07 -0.10 -0.45
CA LEU A 44 5.84 0.89 0.29
C LEU A 44 6.14 2.04 -0.66
N ILE A 45 5.91 3.28 -0.21
CA ILE A 45 6.38 4.49 -0.89
C ILE A 45 7.61 5.03 -0.17
N ASP A 46 8.63 5.42 -0.92
CA ASP A 46 9.85 6.04 -0.41
C ASP A 46 9.67 7.56 -0.31
N PRO A 47 9.52 8.15 0.90
CA PRO A 47 9.30 9.58 1.07
C PRO A 47 10.49 10.42 0.60
N ASP A 48 11.70 9.86 0.60
CA ASP A 48 12.91 10.59 0.22
C ASP A 48 12.95 10.86 -1.29
N ARG A 49 12.15 10.11 -2.07
CA ARG A 49 11.95 10.28 -3.52
C ARG A 49 10.73 11.14 -3.86
N LEU A 50 10.00 11.65 -2.86
CA LEU A 50 8.82 12.49 -3.04
C LEU A 50 9.09 13.93 -2.61
N ARG A 51 8.46 14.88 -3.29
CA ARG A 51 8.45 16.29 -2.87
C ARG A 51 7.91 16.42 -1.44
N GLU A 52 8.37 17.44 -0.70
CA GLU A 52 8.00 17.64 0.70
C GLU A 52 6.49 17.80 0.91
N ASP A 53 5.79 18.40 -0.06
CA ASP A 53 4.34 18.59 -0.03
C ASP A 53 3.54 17.33 -0.41
N TRP A 54 4.21 16.19 -0.65
CA TRP A 54 3.61 14.91 -1.04
C TRP A 54 3.86 13.80 -0.03
N PRO A 55 3.22 13.84 1.16
CA PRO A 55 3.24 12.71 2.08
C PRO A 55 2.43 11.54 1.53
N ARG A 56 2.70 10.32 2.02
CA ARG A 56 1.94 9.08 1.69
C ARG A 56 0.43 9.29 1.76
N ASN A 57 -0.06 9.99 2.78
CA ASN A 57 -1.50 10.23 2.96
C ASN A 57 -2.11 11.09 1.83
N ARG A 58 -1.35 12.02 1.24
CA ARG A 58 -1.82 12.81 0.09
C ARG A 58 -1.98 11.91 -1.14
N ILE A 59 -1.02 11.02 -1.40
CA ILE A 59 -1.13 10.01 -2.47
C ILE A 59 -2.41 9.18 -2.29
N LEU A 60 -2.72 8.73 -1.07
CA LEU A 60 -3.95 8.00 -0.80
C LEU A 60 -5.19 8.84 -1.05
N ALA A 61 -5.21 10.10 -0.59
CA ALA A 61 -6.35 10.98 -0.81
C ALA A 61 -6.63 11.15 -2.31
N GLU A 62 -5.60 11.43 -3.10
CA GLU A 62 -5.70 11.58 -4.56
C GLU A 62 -6.21 10.31 -5.23
N LEU A 63 -5.68 9.13 -4.86
CA LEU A 63 -6.16 7.85 -5.37
C LEU A 63 -7.65 7.62 -5.05
N ASN A 64 -8.08 7.93 -3.83
CA ASN A 64 -9.48 7.77 -3.43
C ASN A 64 -10.40 8.75 -4.19
N THR A 65 -9.96 9.98 -4.45
CA THR A 65 -10.71 10.94 -5.28
C THR A 65 -10.92 10.42 -6.70
N ARG A 66 -9.98 9.61 -7.21
CA ARG A 66 -10.07 8.92 -8.51
C ARG A 66 -10.77 7.57 -8.44
N GLY A 67 -11.46 7.27 -7.34
CA GLY A 67 -12.24 6.03 -7.17
C GLY A 67 -11.40 4.78 -6.84
N ILE A 68 -10.09 4.92 -6.60
CA ILE A 68 -9.23 3.79 -6.23
C ILE A 68 -9.19 3.69 -4.71
N PRO A 69 -9.67 2.59 -4.10
CA PRO A 69 -9.80 2.48 -2.65
C PRO A 69 -8.46 2.14 -1.97
N ALA A 70 -7.48 3.02 -2.12
CA ALA A 70 -6.17 2.91 -1.50
C ALA A 70 -6.26 3.29 -0.01
N ARG A 71 -5.71 2.45 0.87
CA ARG A 71 -5.82 2.65 2.33
C ARG A 71 -4.49 2.43 3.02
N VAL A 72 -4.39 2.96 4.24
CA VAL A 72 -3.42 2.42 5.20
C VAL A 72 -3.85 0.98 5.51
N GLY A 73 -2.88 0.07 5.58
CA GLY A 73 -3.13 -1.34 5.90
C GLY A 73 -3.54 -1.54 7.36
N ALA A 74 -2.85 -2.43 8.07
CA ALA A 74 -2.99 -2.52 9.52
C ALA A 74 -2.42 -1.26 10.19
N CYS A 75 -2.94 -0.90 11.37
CA CYS A 75 -2.36 0.16 12.17
C CYS A 75 -0.89 -0.20 12.46
N PRO A 76 0.07 0.62 12.01
CA PRO A 76 1.48 0.30 12.14
C PRO A 76 1.91 0.22 13.60
N ASP A 77 1.36 1.11 14.45
CA ASP A 77 1.65 1.15 15.88
C ASP A 77 0.35 1.29 16.69
N ILE A 78 -0.23 0.14 17.04
CA ILE A 78 -1.45 0.08 17.85
C ILE A 78 -1.31 0.81 19.19
N GLY A 79 -0.10 0.95 19.72
CA GLY A 79 0.14 1.65 20.99
C GLY A 79 -0.12 3.16 20.92
N GLN A 80 -0.15 3.74 19.72
CA GLN A 80 -0.47 5.15 19.51
C GLN A 80 -1.97 5.42 19.43
N GLU A 81 -2.81 4.38 19.41
CA GLU A 81 -4.26 4.54 19.34
C GLU A 81 -4.79 5.26 20.59
N PRO A 82 -5.85 6.10 20.45
CA PRO A 82 -6.37 6.90 21.56
C PRO A 82 -6.69 6.09 22.82
N VAL A 83 -7.15 4.86 22.68
CA VAL A 83 -7.50 3.99 23.82
C VAL A 83 -6.30 3.67 24.72
N PHE A 84 -5.09 3.51 24.17
CA PHE A 84 -3.88 3.23 24.95
C PHE A 84 -3.26 4.52 25.49
N ARG A 85 -3.27 5.59 24.67
CA ARG A 85 -2.80 6.92 25.10
C ARG A 85 -3.62 7.46 26.27
N ASN A 86 -4.95 7.31 26.23
CA ASN A 86 -5.86 7.81 27.26
C ASN A 86 -5.81 7.00 28.56
N ARG A 87 -5.31 5.76 28.53
CA ARG A 87 -5.06 4.93 29.73
C ARG A 87 -3.76 5.31 30.46
N GLY A 88 -2.96 6.22 29.90
CA GLY A 88 -1.67 6.61 30.47
C GLY A 88 -0.57 5.54 30.29
N GLU A 89 -0.82 4.51 29.48
CA GLU A 89 0.17 3.47 29.19
C GLU A 89 1.30 4.04 28.33
N LYS A 90 2.49 4.18 28.91
CA LYS A 90 3.71 4.54 28.16
C LYS A 90 4.29 3.29 27.52
N LEU A 91 3.80 2.94 26.34
CA LEU A 91 4.36 1.87 25.55
C LEU A 91 5.73 2.27 24.97
N PRO A 92 6.69 1.34 24.86
CA PRO A 92 8.01 1.64 24.33
C PRO A 92 7.92 2.05 22.84
N SER A 93 8.88 2.86 22.40
CA SER A 93 8.99 3.28 21.00
C SER A 93 9.16 2.08 20.07
N ARG A 94 8.45 2.10 18.94
CA ARG A 94 8.51 1.08 17.89
C ARG A 94 8.95 1.72 16.57
N PRO A 95 10.25 2.02 16.39
CA PRO A 95 10.72 2.79 15.25
C PRO A 95 10.45 2.11 13.90
N HIS A 96 10.54 0.78 13.82
CA HIS A 96 10.21 0.05 12.59
C HIS A 96 8.72 0.10 12.24
N ALA A 97 7.85 0.04 13.24
CA ALA A 97 6.41 0.23 13.05
C ALA A 97 6.12 1.63 12.50
N ALA A 98 6.67 2.67 13.13
CA ALA A 98 6.54 4.05 12.65
C ALA A 98 7.08 4.21 11.22
N TRP A 99 8.23 3.59 10.92
CA TRP A 99 8.86 3.62 9.59
C TRP A 99 7.95 3.01 8.51
N VAL A 100 7.39 1.82 8.77
CA VAL A 100 6.44 1.14 7.86
C VAL A 100 5.14 1.95 7.77
N GLY A 101 4.68 2.51 8.88
CA GLY A 101 3.45 3.28 8.97
C GLY A 101 3.40 4.53 8.11
N ALA A 102 4.54 5.21 7.99
CA ALA A 102 4.70 6.39 7.15
C ALA A 102 4.78 6.07 5.65
N ARG A 103 5.10 4.81 5.29
CA ARG A 103 5.46 4.40 3.93
C ARG A 103 4.45 3.46 3.28
N SER A 104 3.78 2.63 4.06
CA SER A 104 2.99 1.53 3.52
C SER A 104 1.59 1.93 3.07
N PHE A 105 1.06 1.31 2.03
CA PHE A 105 -0.38 1.36 1.77
C PHE A 105 -0.83 0.09 1.07
N VAL A 106 -2.14 -0.09 0.98
CA VAL A 106 -2.74 -1.28 0.37
C VAL A 106 -3.66 -0.92 -0.78
N LEU A 107 -3.65 -1.76 -1.81
CA LEU A 107 -4.58 -1.73 -2.94
C LEU A 107 -5.47 -2.98 -2.92
N PRO A 108 -6.72 -2.88 -3.40
CA PRO A 108 -7.56 -4.06 -3.60
C PRO A 108 -6.98 -4.95 -4.71
N VAL A 109 -7.15 -6.26 -4.55
CA VAL A 109 -6.81 -7.26 -5.57
C VAL A 109 -7.89 -8.34 -5.65
N HIS A 110 -9.11 -8.01 -5.24
CA HIS A 110 -10.19 -9.00 -5.12
C HIS A 110 -10.53 -9.65 -6.48
N PRO A 111 -11.08 -10.89 -6.48
CA PRO A 111 -11.25 -11.67 -7.71
C PRO A 111 -12.14 -11.05 -8.79
N THR A 112 -13.01 -10.10 -8.43
CA THR A 112 -13.95 -9.46 -9.34
C THR A 112 -13.36 -8.27 -10.11
N LEU A 113 -12.10 -7.91 -9.88
CA LEU A 113 -11.42 -6.90 -10.70
C LEU A 113 -11.19 -7.44 -12.10
N THR A 114 -11.50 -6.62 -13.09
CA THR A 114 -11.22 -6.85 -14.51
C THR A 114 -9.82 -6.38 -14.88
N GLU A 115 -9.38 -6.72 -16.09
CA GLU A 115 -8.11 -6.22 -16.62
C GLU A 115 -8.12 -4.70 -16.76
N ASP A 116 -9.26 -4.12 -17.19
CA ASP A 116 -9.45 -2.67 -17.27
C ASP A 116 -9.37 -2.00 -15.89
N ASP A 117 -9.94 -2.61 -14.85
CA ASP A 117 -9.82 -2.10 -13.47
C ASP A 117 -8.36 -2.07 -13.03
N LEU A 118 -7.61 -3.16 -13.29
CA LEU A 118 -6.20 -3.26 -12.92
C LEU A 118 -5.33 -2.26 -13.70
N GLY A 119 -5.62 -2.10 -15.00
CA GLY A 119 -4.96 -1.13 -15.87
C GLY A 119 -5.20 0.30 -15.39
N TYR A 120 -6.46 0.67 -15.16
CA TYR A 120 -6.82 1.97 -14.61
C TYR A 120 -6.13 2.22 -13.28
N MET A 121 -6.18 1.27 -12.34
CA MET A 121 -5.50 1.39 -11.05
C MET A 121 -3.99 1.62 -11.20
N ALA A 122 -3.33 0.85 -12.06
CA ALA A 122 -1.90 1.01 -12.31
C ALA A 122 -1.60 2.39 -12.90
N ASP A 123 -2.39 2.86 -13.87
CA ASP A 123 -2.22 4.17 -14.50
C ASP A 123 -2.32 5.31 -13.51
N GLN A 124 -3.37 5.33 -12.68
CA GLN A 124 -3.57 6.40 -11.71
C GLN A 124 -2.48 6.42 -10.64
N VAL A 125 -2.04 5.24 -10.15
CA VAL A 125 -0.91 5.17 -9.21
C VAL A 125 0.36 5.70 -9.86
N ARG A 126 0.64 5.33 -11.12
CA ARG A 126 1.83 5.81 -11.84
C ARG A 126 1.80 7.32 -12.04
N GLU A 127 0.65 7.86 -12.44
CA GLU A 127 0.48 9.29 -12.69
C GLU A 127 0.66 10.11 -11.40
N ILE A 128 -0.02 9.73 -10.32
CA ILE A 128 0.10 10.43 -9.03
C ILE A 128 1.52 10.36 -8.51
N VAL A 129 2.15 9.18 -8.52
CA VAL A 129 3.54 9.03 -8.04
C VAL A 129 4.52 9.81 -8.92
N ALA A 130 4.31 9.88 -10.24
CA ALA A 130 5.13 10.72 -11.12
C ALA A 130 4.98 12.21 -10.79
N SER A 131 3.76 12.68 -10.50
CA SER A 131 3.51 14.08 -10.11
C SER A 131 4.08 14.44 -8.73
N ALA A 132 4.24 13.44 -7.86
CA ALA A 132 4.75 13.57 -6.51
C ALA A 132 6.28 13.42 -6.42
N ALA A 133 6.92 12.85 -7.45
CA ALA A 133 8.36 12.59 -7.47
C ALA A 133 9.18 13.90 -7.45
N ARG A 134 10.39 13.82 -6.90
CA ARG A 134 11.41 14.87 -6.98
C ARG A 134 12.12 14.88 -8.31
#